data_AF-A0A961WBN5-F1
#
_entry.id   AF-A0A961WBN5-F1
#
_cell.length_a   1.000
_cell.length_b   1.000
_cell.length_c   1.000
_cell.angle_alpha   90.00
_cell.angle_beta   90.00
_cell.angle_gamma   90.00
#
_symmetry.space_group_name_H-M   'P 1'
#
loop_
_entity.id
_entity.type
_entity.pdbx_description
1 polymer ?
#
loop_
_entity_poly.entity_id
_entity_poly.type
_entity_poly.pdbx_seq_one_letter_code
_entity_poly.pdbx_strand_id
1 'polypeptide(L)'
;MFTDPVVNGYITDFIAKKIRQRVKDPRIAEKLIPQDHGFGLKRVPMESGYYEVFNQPNVTLVDLNETPIEEFTAEGIRTSAELQDLDIIIYATGFDAIIGGLKQMDIHGIGGKTLKEAWENGPFTYLGLQVPEFPNLFTLIAAHNGATFCNIPRCSEAQVNWVTDLFKHIVEEGVVRVEA
;
A
#
# COMPACT_ATOMS: atom_id res chain seq x y z
N MET A 1 18.71 -6.95 -6.82
CA MET A 1 17.86 -7.47 -5.73
C MET A 1 16.41 -7.57 -6.16
N PHE A 2 15.75 -6.48 -6.55
CA PHE A 2 14.31 -6.52 -6.93
C PHE A 2 14.07 -6.71 -8.44
N THR A 3 15.08 -6.51 -9.28
CA THR A 3 14.97 -6.53 -10.75
C THR A 3 15.48 -7.81 -11.41
N ASP A 4 16.20 -8.65 -10.66
CA ASP A 4 16.76 -9.92 -11.15
C ASP A 4 16.12 -11.06 -10.34
N PRO A 5 15.34 -11.96 -10.97
CA PRO A 5 14.65 -13.03 -10.27
C PRO A 5 15.58 -14.01 -9.53
N VAL A 6 16.76 -14.28 -10.09
CA VAL A 6 17.74 -15.20 -9.47
C VAL A 6 18.30 -14.56 -8.21
N VAL A 7 18.68 -13.29 -8.28
CA VAL A 7 19.18 -12.54 -7.11
C VAL A 7 18.08 -12.41 -6.05
N ASN A 8 16.83 -12.17 -6.45
CA ASN A 8 15.70 -12.11 -5.54
C ASN A 8 15.44 -13.44 -4.84
N GLY A 9 15.57 -14.56 -5.58
CA GLY A 9 15.41 -15.92 -5.06
C GLY A 9 16.33 -16.19 -3.88
N TYR A 10 17.61 -15.86 -3.98
CA TYR A 10 18.57 -16.06 -2.88
C TYR A 10 18.17 -15.33 -1.58
N ILE A 11 17.58 -14.15 -1.70
CA ILE A 11 17.17 -13.34 -0.55
C ILE A 11 15.86 -13.86 0.01
N THR A 12 14.92 -14.23 -0.85
CA THR A 12 13.67 -14.91 -0.46
C THR A 12 13.97 -16.17 0.34
N ASP A 13 14.90 -17.01 -0.13
CA ASP A 13 15.35 -18.21 0.56
C ASP A 13 16.00 -17.91 1.92
N PHE A 14 16.82 -16.85 1.98
CA PHE A 14 17.43 -16.42 3.23
C PHE A 14 16.37 -16.03 4.27
N ILE A 15 15.37 -15.25 3.87
CA ILE A 15 14.28 -14.81 4.75
C ILE A 15 13.41 -15.99 5.17
N ALA A 16 13.07 -16.89 4.25
CA ALA A 16 12.33 -18.11 4.57
C ALA A 16 13.08 -18.98 5.60
N LYS A 17 14.41 -19.11 5.47
CA LYS A 17 15.24 -19.79 6.49
C LYS A 17 15.17 -19.09 7.85
N LYS A 18 15.13 -17.75 7.90
CA LYS A 18 14.98 -17.00 9.15
C LYS A 18 13.61 -17.19 9.80
N ILE A 19 12.54 -17.27 9.00
CA ILE A 19 11.19 -17.56 9.52
C ILE A 19 11.15 -18.96 10.14
N ARG A 20 11.67 -19.98 9.43
CA ARG A 20 11.78 -21.36 9.94
C ARG A 20 12.58 -21.49 11.23
N GLN A 21 13.52 -20.59 11.49
CA GLN A 21 14.30 -20.56 12.74
C GLN A 21 13.51 -19.99 13.93
N ARG A 22 12.47 -19.19 13.69
CA ARG A 22 11.70 -18.47 14.72
C ARG A 22 10.40 -19.18 15.09
N VAL A 23 9.80 -19.92 14.16
CA VAL A 23 8.54 -20.65 14.34
C VAL A 23 8.83 -22.13 14.61
N LYS A 24 8.35 -22.65 15.74
CA LYS A 24 8.68 -24.00 16.23
C LYS A 24 7.95 -25.12 15.48
N ASP A 25 6.69 -24.92 15.10
CA ASP A 25 5.96 -25.87 14.25
C ASP A 25 6.34 -25.64 12.79
N PRO A 26 7.02 -26.60 12.11
CA PRO A 26 7.44 -26.44 10.73
C PRO A 26 6.26 -26.24 9.77
N ARG A 27 5.07 -26.79 10.06
CA ARG A 27 3.89 -26.62 9.21
C ARG A 27 3.38 -25.18 9.25
N ILE A 28 3.39 -24.57 10.43
CA ILE A 28 3.02 -23.15 10.60
C ILE A 28 4.08 -22.26 9.93
N ALA A 29 5.36 -22.61 10.07
CA ALA A 29 6.44 -21.87 9.42
C ALA A 29 6.28 -21.79 7.91
N GLU A 30 5.94 -22.91 7.23
CA GLU A 30 5.70 -22.92 5.79
C GLU A 30 4.50 -22.07 5.40
N LYS A 31 3.40 -22.11 6.16
CA LYS A 31 2.21 -21.28 5.91
C LYS A 31 2.47 -19.78 6.05
N LEU A 32 3.46 -19.39 6.87
CA LEU A 32 3.85 -17.98 7.05
C LEU A 32 4.86 -17.49 6.00
N ILE A 33 5.40 -18.37 5.14
CA ILE A 33 6.33 -18.00 4.07
C ILE A 33 5.53 -17.71 2.80
N PRO A 34 5.57 -16.48 2.25
CA PRO A 34 4.86 -16.14 1.01
C PRO A 34 5.28 -17.03 -0.17
N GLN A 35 4.29 -17.49 -0.94
CA GLN A 35 4.48 -18.36 -2.12
C GLN A 35 4.16 -17.65 -3.44
N ASP A 36 3.46 -16.52 -3.39
CA ASP A 36 2.95 -15.77 -4.54
C ASP A 36 3.90 -14.65 -5.01
N HIS A 37 4.90 -14.28 -4.20
CA HIS A 37 5.85 -13.23 -4.53
C HIS A 37 7.20 -13.39 -3.81
N GLY A 38 8.25 -12.85 -4.41
CA GLY A 38 9.58 -12.78 -3.82
C GLY A 38 9.76 -11.59 -2.86
N PHE A 39 10.85 -11.62 -2.09
CA PHE A 39 11.13 -10.61 -1.06
C PHE A 39 11.18 -9.18 -1.63
N GLY A 40 10.44 -8.26 -1.00
CA GLY A 40 10.42 -6.83 -1.33
C GLY A 40 9.64 -6.45 -2.58
N LEU A 41 9.02 -7.39 -3.29
CA LEU A 41 8.09 -7.09 -4.39
C LEU A 41 6.77 -6.49 -3.87
N LYS A 42 6.43 -6.76 -2.61
CA LYS A 42 5.51 -5.98 -1.79
C LYS A 42 6.30 -5.30 -0.68
N ARG A 43 5.83 -4.14 -0.19
CA ARG A 43 6.50 -3.42 0.91
C ARG A 43 6.59 -4.31 2.15
N VAL A 44 7.80 -4.59 2.60
CA VAL A 44 8.06 -5.47 3.74
C VAL A 44 7.57 -4.80 5.03
N PRO A 45 6.64 -5.41 5.79
CA PRO A 45 6.23 -4.88 7.08
C PRO A 45 7.40 -4.92 8.06
N MET A 46 7.51 -3.87 8.88
CA MET A 46 8.33 -3.95 10.08
C MET A 46 7.53 -4.71 11.14
N GLU A 47 8.13 -5.75 11.71
CA GLU A 47 7.51 -6.56 12.75
C GLU A 47 8.31 -6.50 14.04
N SER A 48 7.64 -6.80 15.15
CA SER A 48 8.25 -6.86 16.48
C SER A 48 7.72 -8.08 17.21
N GLY A 49 8.32 -9.23 16.94
CA GLY A 49 7.96 -10.51 17.57
C GLY A 49 6.78 -11.21 16.89
N TYR A 50 6.42 -10.85 15.66
CA TYR A 50 5.23 -11.39 14.97
C TYR A 50 5.31 -12.91 14.80
N TYR A 51 6.46 -13.43 14.38
CA TYR A 51 6.64 -14.87 14.14
C TYR A 51 6.62 -15.67 15.45
N GLU A 52 7.16 -15.11 16.54
CA GLU A 52 7.20 -15.76 17.86
C GLU A 52 5.81 -15.92 18.47
N VAL A 53 4.84 -15.07 18.12
CA VAL A 53 3.45 -15.16 18.58
C VAL A 53 2.83 -16.51 18.21
N PHE A 54 3.18 -17.08 17.05
CA PHE A 54 2.69 -18.40 16.63
C PHE A 54 3.26 -19.59 17.42
N ASN A 55 4.21 -19.35 18.32
CA ASN A 55 4.69 -20.38 19.26
C ASN A 55 3.87 -20.44 20.56
N GLN A 56 2.92 -19.52 20.75
CA GLN A 56 2.11 -19.47 21.96
C GLN A 56 0.95 -20.46 21.87
N PRO A 57 0.56 -21.11 22.98
CA PRO A 57 -0.49 -22.14 22.97
C PRO A 57 -1.90 -21.60 22.70
N ASN A 58 -2.10 -20.28 22.83
CA ASN A 58 -3.37 -19.59 22.63
C ASN A 58 -3.48 -18.91 21.26
N VAL A 59 -2.58 -19.22 20.32
CA VAL A 59 -2.57 -18.65 18.98
C VAL A 59 -2.72 -19.77 17.97
N THR A 60 -3.68 -19.62 17.06
CA THR A 60 -3.91 -20.55 15.96
C THR A 60 -3.87 -19.81 14.64
N LEU A 61 -3.11 -20.34 13.69
CA LEU A 61 -3.11 -19.87 12.30
C LEU A 61 -4.16 -20.65 11.51
N VAL A 62 -5.16 -19.96 10.97
CA VAL A 62 -6.16 -20.52 10.06
C VAL A 62 -5.78 -20.12 8.63
N ASP A 63 -5.63 -21.11 7.74
CA ASP A 63 -5.31 -20.88 6.33
C ASP A 63 -6.59 -20.77 5.50
N LEU A 64 -6.89 -19.56 5.04
CA LEU A 64 -8.11 -19.28 4.28
C LEU A 64 -8.04 -19.72 2.82
N ASN A 65 -6.88 -20.15 2.31
CA ASN A 65 -6.80 -20.80 1.01
C ASN A 65 -7.31 -22.25 1.08
N GLU A 66 -7.11 -22.90 2.23
CA GLU A 66 -7.61 -24.26 2.51
C GLU A 66 -9.04 -24.23 3.02
N THR A 67 -9.36 -23.26 3.88
CA THR A 67 -10.65 -23.15 4.58
C THR A 67 -11.21 -21.72 4.45
N PRO A 68 -11.73 -21.33 3.26
CA PRO A 68 -12.20 -19.98 3.03
C PRO A 68 -13.33 -19.58 3.99
N ILE A 69 -13.41 -18.28 4.29
CA ILE A 69 -14.54 -17.70 5.03
C ILE A 69 -15.78 -17.77 4.14
N GLU A 70 -16.86 -18.33 4.66
CA GLU A 70 -18.16 -18.42 3.98
C GLU A 70 -19.11 -17.32 4.47
N GLU A 71 -19.18 -17.11 5.78
CA GLU A 71 -20.06 -16.11 6.39
C GLU A 71 -19.59 -15.64 7.76
N PHE A 72 -20.01 -14.43 8.12
CA PHE A 72 -19.96 -13.93 9.50
C PHE A 72 -21.31 -14.21 10.15
N THR A 73 -21.28 -14.84 11.32
CA THR A 73 -22.46 -15.22 12.11
C THR A 73 -22.50 -14.41 13.40
N ALA A 74 -23.58 -14.55 14.19
CA ALA A 74 -23.67 -13.89 15.48
C ALA A 74 -22.68 -14.46 16.50
N GLU A 75 -22.30 -15.72 16.34
CA GLU A 75 -21.39 -16.47 17.20
C GLU A 75 -19.92 -16.32 16.80
N GLY A 76 -19.64 -16.01 15.53
CA GLY A 76 -18.26 -15.85 15.04
C GLY A 76 -18.12 -16.03 13.53
N ILE A 77 -17.01 -16.61 13.08
CA ILE A 77 -16.67 -16.72 11.65
C ILE A 77 -16.82 -18.16 11.18
N ARG A 78 -17.69 -18.40 10.19
CA ARG A 78 -17.80 -19.70 9.53
C ARG A 78 -16.79 -19.77 8.40
N THR A 79 -15.94 -20.79 8.45
CA THR A 79 -15.14 -21.24 7.31
C THR A 79 -15.79 -22.47 6.69
N SER A 80 -15.31 -22.88 5.52
CA SER A 80 -15.77 -24.12 4.87
C SER A 80 -15.50 -25.40 5.68
N ALA A 81 -14.68 -25.33 6.73
CA ALA A 81 -14.40 -26.45 7.62
C ALA A 81 -15.24 -26.42 8.90
N GLU A 82 -15.34 -25.26 9.55
CA GLU A 82 -15.99 -25.14 10.86
C GLU A 82 -16.41 -23.71 11.19
N LEU A 83 -17.19 -23.58 12.27
CA LEU A 83 -17.49 -22.30 12.89
C LEU A 83 -16.43 -22.01 13.96
N GLN A 84 -15.71 -20.90 13.80
CA GLN A 84 -14.83 -20.34 14.82
C GLN A 84 -15.66 -19.42 15.72
N ASP A 85 -15.95 -19.86 16.95
CA ASP A 85 -16.65 -19.10 17.98
C ASP A 85 -15.75 -17.97 18.50
N LEU A 86 -16.20 -16.72 18.41
CA LEU A 86 -15.38 -15.54 18.63
C LEU A 86 -16.20 -14.42 19.29
N ASP A 87 -15.73 -13.92 20.44
CA ASP A 87 -16.32 -12.75 21.10
C ASP A 87 -15.99 -11.42 20.38
N ILE A 88 -14.81 -11.35 19.74
CA ILE A 88 -14.27 -10.13 19.13
C ILE A 88 -13.63 -10.46 17.78
N ILE A 89 -13.95 -9.63 16.77
CA ILE A 89 -13.35 -9.70 15.43
C ILE A 89 -12.61 -8.38 15.15
N ILE A 90 -11.35 -8.48 14.75
CA ILE A 90 -10.51 -7.34 14.41
C ILE A 90 -10.29 -7.29 12.90
N TYR A 91 -10.78 -6.23 12.25
CA TYR A 91 -10.61 -6.01 10.81
C TYR A 91 -9.27 -5.31 10.50
N ALA A 92 -8.28 -6.06 10.01
CA ALA A 92 -6.98 -5.54 9.57
C ALA A 92 -6.92 -5.30 8.04
N THR A 93 -7.74 -4.37 7.53
CA THR A 93 -8.17 -4.28 6.11
C THR A 93 -7.18 -3.68 5.10
N GLY A 94 -5.97 -3.28 5.50
CA GLY A 94 -5.01 -2.64 4.60
C GLY A 94 -5.44 -1.23 4.13
N PHE A 95 -5.00 -0.82 2.93
CA PHE A 95 -5.14 0.55 2.43
C PHE A 95 -5.47 0.60 0.93
N ASP A 96 -6.33 1.53 0.52
CA ASP A 96 -6.43 1.98 -0.88
C ASP A 96 -5.30 2.99 -1.16
N ALA A 97 -4.18 2.46 -1.65
CA ALA A 97 -2.92 3.17 -1.67
C ALA A 97 -2.82 4.23 -2.79
N ILE A 98 -2.04 5.28 -2.51
CA ILE A 98 -1.60 6.32 -3.46
C ILE A 98 -2.70 7.30 -3.88
N ILE A 99 -3.82 6.82 -4.44
CA ILE A 99 -4.87 7.67 -5.02
C ILE A 99 -6.23 7.56 -4.33
N GLY A 100 -6.42 6.64 -3.38
CA GLY A 100 -7.70 6.43 -2.72
C GLY A 100 -8.28 7.71 -2.12
N GLY A 101 -7.47 8.47 -1.38
CA GLY A 101 -7.89 9.77 -0.81
C GLY A 101 -8.29 10.80 -1.87
N LEU A 102 -7.54 10.90 -2.97
CA LEU A 102 -7.84 11.84 -4.06
C LEU A 102 -9.13 11.44 -4.82
N LYS A 103 -9.38 10.14 -5.01
CA LYS A 103 -10.61 9.63 -5.65
C LYS A 103 -11.87 9.84 -4.82
N GLN A 104 -11.74 10.06 -3.51
CA GLN A 104 -12.85 10.37 -2.61
C GLN A 104 -13.21 11.86 -2.58
N MET A 105 -12.35 12.72 -3.13
CA MET A 105 -12.60 14.16 -3.23
C MET A 105 -13.37 14.48 -4.52
N ASP A 106 -14.29 15.44 -4.45
CA ASP A 106 -15.06 15.93 -5.60
C ASP A 106 -14.30 17.05 -6.32
N ILE A 107 -13.17 16.71 -6.93
CA ILE A 107 -12.27 17.66 -7.61
C ILE A 107 -12.68 17.78 -9.08
N HIS A 108 -13.05 18.98 -9.50
CA HIS A 108 -13.42 19.29 -10.89
C HIS A 108 -12.37 20.15 -11.58
N GLY A 109 -12.00 19.73 -12.79
CA GLY A 109 -11.14 20.47 -13.71
C GLY A 109 -11.94 21.28 -14.73
N ILE A 110 -11.29 21.57 -15.85
CA ILE A 110 -11.88 22.29 -16.98
C ILE A 110 -13.08 21.53 -17.54
N GLY A 111 -14.15 22.25 -17.87
CA GLY A 111 -15.36 21.64 -18.43
C GLY A 111 -16.15 20.77 -17.45
N GLY A 112 -15.83 20.80 -16.15
CA GLY A 112 -16.54 20.04 -15.11
C GLY A 112 -16.10 18.58 -14.97
N LYS A 113 -15.11 18.13 -15.77
CA LYS A 113 -14.53 16.79 -15.68
C LYS A 113 -13.94 16.55 -14.30
N THR A 114 -14.30 15.45 -13.67
CA THR A 114 -13.78 15.10 -12.34
C THR A 114 -12.40 14.46 -12.44
N LEU A 115 -11.58 14.61 -11.39
CA LEU A 115 -10.28 13.93 -11.29
C LEU A 115 -10.44 12.40 -11.33
N LYS A 116 -11.55 11.90 -10.78
CA LYS A 116 -11.90 10.48 -10.82
C LYS A 116 -12.08 9.97 -12.25
N GLU A 117 -12.81 10.71 -13.10
CA GLU A 117 -12.97 10.40 -14.52
C GLU A 117 -11.63 10.50 -15.27
N ALA A 118 -10.85 11.56 -15.00
CA ALA A 118 -9.54 11.75 -15.62
C ALA A 118 -8.55 10.60 -15.34
N TRP A 119 -8.70 9.91 -14.21
CA TRP A 119 -7.82 8.81 -13.77
C TRP A 119 -8.49 7.43 -13.81
N GLU A 120 -9.58 7.25 -14.57
CA GLU A 120 -10.26 5.95 -14.71
C GLU A 120 -9.30 4.85 -15.20
N ASN A 121 -8.44 5.19 -16.17
CA ASN A 121 -7.43 4.29 -16.73
C ASN A 121 -6.07 4.35 -16.01
N GLY A 122 -6.05 4.89 -14.79
CA GLY A 122 -4.86 5.12 -13.99
C GLY A 122 -4.41 6.58 -13.98
N PRO A 123 -3.55 6.96 -13.01
CA PRO A 123 -3.09 8.34 -12.88
C PRO A 123 -2.30 8.79 -14.11
N PHE A 124 -2.57 10.00 -14.60
CA PHE A 124 -1.77 10.66 -15.62
C PHE A 124 -1.36 12.04 -15.12
N THR A 125 -0.05 12.29 -15.09
CA THR A 125 0.52 13.44 -14.38
C THR A 125 1.76 13.96 -15.08
N TYR A 126 2.00 15.27 -15.03
CA TYR A 126 3.29 15.86 -15.34
C TYR A 126 4.16 15.95 -14.09
N LEU A 127 5.31 15.28 -14.13
CA LEU A 127 6.27 15.15 -13.01
C LEU A 127 5.66 14.62 -11.70
N GLY A 128 4.45 14.04 -11.75
CA GLY A 128 3.67 13.65 -10.58
C GLY A 128 3.12 14.82 -9.75
N LEU A 129 3.26 16.06 -10.21
CA LEU A 129 2.80 17.25 -9.48
C LEU A 129 1.52 17.84 -10.06
N GLN A 130 1.35 17.79 -11.38
CA GLN A 130 0.21 18.40 -12.07
C GLN A 130 -0.55 17.38 -12.90
N VAL A 131 -1.83 17.65 -13.09
CA VAL A 131 -2.75 16.83 -13.90
C VAL A 131 -3.27 17.71 -15.04
N PRO A 132 -3.13 17.30 -16.32
CA PRO A 132 -3.69 18.05 -17.44
C PRO A 132 -5.20 18.26 -17.27
N GLU A 133 -5.70 19.43 -17.67
CA GLU A 133 -7.10 19.86 -17.49
C GLU A 133 -7.47 20.26 -16.05
N PHE A 134 -6.52 20.25 -15.10
CA PHE A 134 -6.70 20.71 -13.72
C PHE A 134 -5.70 21.85 -13.41
N PRO A 135 -5.91 23.05 -13.97
CA PRO A 135 -5.00 24.17 -13.79
C PRO A 135 -4.90 24.56 -12.31
N ASN A 136 -3.71 24.99 -11.90
CA ASN A 136 -3.37 25.40 -10.53
C ASN A 136 -3.57 24.30 -9.45
N LEU A 137 -3.89 23.06 -9.84
CA LEU A 137 -3.91 21.91 -8.93
C LEU A 137 -2.50 21.30 -8.83
N PHE A 138 -2.03 21.12 -7.60
CA PHE A 138 -0.78 20.42 -7.30
C PHE A 138 -1.04 19.25 -6.36
N THR A 139 -0.71 18.03 -6.80
CA THR A 139 -0.81 16.82 -5.96
C THR A 139 0.55 16.51 -5.36
N LEU A 140 0.65 16.54 -4.03
CA LEU A 140 1.89 16.24 -3.31
C LEU A 140 1.87 14.80 -2.80
N ILE A 141 3.01 14.10 -2.87
CA ILE A 141 3.19 12.71 -2.40
C ILE A 141 2.07 11.78 -2.92
N ALA A 142 1.84 11.86 -4.22
CA ALA A 142 0.77 11.17 -4.93
C ALA A 142 1.38 10.26 -6.00
N ALA A 143 0.61 9.97 -7.06
CA ALA A 143 1.10 9.18 -8.17
C ALA A 143 2.37 9.81 -8.81
N HIS A 144 3.34 8.96 -9.14
CA HIS A 144 4.56 9.30 -9.90
C HIS A 144 5.58 10.26 -9.27
N ASN A 145 5.30 10.93 -8.15
CA ASN A 145 6.24 11.88 -7.51
C ASN A 145 7.05 11.30 -6.32
N GLY A 146 7.27 9.99 -6.31
CA GLY A 146 8.02 9.28 -5.26
C GLY A 146 7.12 8.50 -4.29
N ALA A 147 5.86 8.92 -4.12
CA ALA A 147 4.81 8.20 -3.38
C ALA A 147 5.35 7.52 -2.10
N THR A 148 5.26 6.19 -2.03
CA THR A 148 5.71 5.37 -0.91
C THR A 148 7.12 4.79 -1.09
N PHE A 149 7.81 5.10 -2.19
CA PHE A 149 9.14 4.56 -2.51
C PHE A 149 10.30 5.40 -1.96
N CYS A 150 10.00 6.55 -1.37
CA CYS A 150 11.00 7.38 -0.72
C CYS A 150 10.69 7.61 0.77
N ASN A 151 11.64 8.22 1.47
CA ASN A 151 11.40 8.78 2.79
C ASN A 151 10.42 9.95 2.65
N ILE A 152 9.15 9.72 3.01
CA ILE A 152 8.03 10.64 2.75
C ILE A 152 8.32 12.07 3.22
N PRO A 153 8.75 12.33 4.47
CA PRO A 153 9.18 13.67 4.89
C PRO A 153 10.17 14.35 3.94
N ARG A 154 11.21 13.64 3.50
CA ARG A 154 12.25 14.21 2.62
C ARG A 154 11.75 14.51 1.21
N CYS A 155 10.92 13.64 0.66
CA CYS A 155 10.27 13.92 -0.63
C CYS A 155 9.26 15.06 -0.53
N SER A 156 8.52 15.13 0.59
CA SER A 156 7.54 16.19 0.84
C SER A 156 8.23 17.54 0.86
N GLU A 157 9.35 17.66 1.57
CA GLU A 157 10.16 18.88 1.60
C GLU A 157 10.57 19.34 0.19
N ALA A 158 11.08 18.44 -0.64
CA ALA A 158 11.50 18.79 -2.00
C ALA A 158 10.33 19.27 -2.87
N GLN A 159 9.19 18.58 -2.82
CA GLN A 159 8.00 18.95 -3.59
C GLN A 159 7.38 20.26 -3.09
N VAL A 160 7.27 20.44 -1.78
CA VAL A 160 6.77 21.68 -1.18
C VAL A 160 7.67 22.85 -1.57
N ASN A 161 9.00 22.71 -1.44
CA ASN A 161 9.92 23.77 -1.84
C ASN A 161 9.74 24.16 -3.31
N TRP A 162 9.69 23.16 -4.21
CA TRP A 162 9.47 23.41 -5.64
C TRP A 162 8.15 24.15 -5.91
N VAL A 163 7.04 23.69 -5.31
CA VAL A 163 5.72 24.33 -5.48
C VAL A 163 5.72 25.74 -4.89
N THR A 164 6.38 25.96 -3.75
CA THR A 164 6.46 27.30 -3.14
C THR A 164 7.32 28.27 -3.96
N ASP A 165 8.40 27.82 -4.57
CA ASP A 165 9.24 28.66 -5.42
C ASP A 165 8.52 28.99 -6.73
N LEU A 166 7.79 28.03 -7.30
CA LEU A 166 6.88 28.27 -8.42
C LEU A 166 5.81 29.31 -8.04
N PHE A 167 5.19 29.21 -6.87
CA PHE A 167 4.18 30.19 -6.45
C PHE A 167 4.74 31.60 -6.29
N LYS A 168 5.97 31.76 -5.77
CA LYS A 168 6.61 33.08 -5.74
C LYS A 168 6.77 33.66 -7.14
N HIS A 169 7.27 32.85 -8.08
CA HIS A 169 7.45 33.26 -9.48
C HIS A 169 6.11 33.64 -10.14
N ILE A 170 5.05 32.84 -9.93
CA ILE A 170 3.71 33.12 -10.45
C ILE A 170 3.21 34.49 -9.96
N VAL A 171 3.39 34.78 -8.65
CA VAL A 171 2.96 36.04 -8.05
C VAL A 171 3.77 37.23 -8.58
N GLU A 172 5.09 37.07 -8.70
CA GLU A 172 5.99 38.12 -9.20
C GLU A 172 5.71 38.49 -10.67
N GLU A 173 5.45 37.50 -11.52
CA GLU A 173 5.19 37.69 -12.95
C GLU A 173 3.71 37.97 -13.28
N GLY A 174 2.81 37.95 -12.29
CA GLY A 174 1.38 38.13 -12.50
C GLY A 174 0.73 37.01 -13.31
N VAL A 175 1.29 35.79 -13.26
CA VAL A 175 0.71 34.60 -13.89
C VAL A 175 -0.53 34.17 -13.11
N VAL A 176 -1.62 33.84 -13.81
CA VAL A 176 -2.90 33.44 -13.17
C VAL A 176 -3.28 31.98 -13.42
N ARG A 177 -2.54 31.31 -14.31
CA ARG A 177 -2.80 29.93 -14.72
C ARG A 177 -1.49 29.19 -14.96
N VAL A 178 -1.32 28.07 -14.26
CA VAL A 178 -0.25 27.11 -14.49
C VAL A 178 -0.86 25.74 -14.69
N GLU A 179 -0.41 25.06 -15.73
CA GLU A 179 -0.92 23.77 -16.16
C GLU A 179 0.20 23.01 -16.88
N ALA A 180 0.10 21.68 -16.85
CA ALA A 180 1.00 20.75 -17.52
C ALA A 180 0.92 20.84 -19.05
#